data_AF-A0A2V6R4A8-F1
#
_entry.id   AF-A0A2V6R4A8-F1
#
_cell.length_a   1.000
_cell.length_b   1.000
_cell.length_c   1.000
_cell.angle_alpha   90.00
_cell.angle_beta   90.00
_cell.angle_gamma   90.00
#
_symmetry.space_group_name_H-M   'P 1'
#
loop_
_entity.id
_entity.type
_entity.pdbx_description
1 polymer ?
#
loop_
_entity_poly.entity_id
_entity_poly.type
_entity_poly.pdbx_seq_one_letter_code
_entity_poly.pdbx_strand_id
1 'polypeptide(L)'
;MLRASMGSTKEPWTPWRCRCPCKRRQRPGTGRRSTARVRSAMDGAPGRRASRVTGPCRVSAGGPRSNAYRERISARRFDRVGRRLRNSHHVGTEKSTRVPARYRLLDRTFVLYARQPSPREIPTMRRVRSGVASLACLTVALGLAQSPVLAQPDDHPADKPIQVGTDFGIAPFVIRTPSGPEGFSIDMVKEVARRIGRPGADIADMNMSGLISALMSKRIEMMVNPFGITAERSERMLFTEAYLGTGNAFIIRRSDEMKGVADLKGKILAVNRGTISDTWATEQAPKVGFDVQRYENFPDSVQAVITRRAFAALNEIPTANYAASQNQQIKVGFAEYTGRNFGFALRLESVAFRNKVEEAIECMKRDGWLVKNYEKWFKQPAPKDPALTTIFPGWGPPGFKGHDPAPHTPKCS
;
A
#
# COMPACT_ATOMS: atom_id res chain seq x y z
N MET A 1 29.56 -48.14 11.84
CA MET A 1 30.46 -47.12 11.24
C MET A 1 30.11 -46.99 9.77
N LEU A 2 29.53 -45.88 9.33
CA LEU A 2 29.53 -45.43 7.94
C LEU A 2 29.24 -43.93 7.96
N ARG A 3 30.24 -43.16 7.51
CA ARG A 3 30.26 -41.69 7.51
C ARG A 3 29.52 -41.13 6.31
N ALA A 4 28.85 -40.01 6.56
CA ALA A 4 28.31 -39.09 5.58
C ALA A 4 29.41 -38.32 4.83
N SER A 5 29.13 -37.91 3.59
CA SER A 5 29.65 -36.66 3.04
C SER A 5 28.56 -35.93 2.25
N MET A 6 28.24 -34.74 2.71
CA MET A 6 27.41 -33.73 2.06
C MET A 6 28.13 -33.13 0.85
N GLY A 7 27.38 -32.84 -0.21
CA GLY A 7 27.80 -31.99 -1.32
C GLY A 7 26.63 -31.12 -1.75
N SER A 8 26.53 -29.91 -1.16
CA SER A 8 25.58 -28.88 -1.55
C SER A 8 26.15 -28.06 -2.70
N THR A 9 25.44 -27.99 -3.82
CA THR A 9 25.65 -26.94 -4.83
C THR A 9 24.39 -26.09 -4.90
N LYS A 10 24.51 -24.87 -4.37
CA LYS A 10 23.56 -23.76 -4.56
C LYS A 10 23.73 -23.24 -5.99
N GLU A 11 22.70 -23.35 -6.81
CA GLU A 11 22.58 -22.55 -8.04
C GLU A 11 21.91 -21.20 -7.72
N PRO A 12 22.48 -20.07 -8.17
CA PRO A 12 21.85 -18.76 -8.04
C PRO A 12 20.87 -18.49 -9.19
N TRP A 13 19.72 -17.94 -8.82
CA TRP A 13 18.58 -17.58 -9.64
C TRP A 13 18.89 -16.57 -10.75
N THR A 14 18.44 -16.86 -11.98
CA THR A 14 18.44 -15.94 -13.14
C THR A 14 17.19 -15.04 -13.18
N PRO A 15 17.32 -13.73 -13.53
CA PRO A 15 16.18 -12.83 -13.70
C PRO A 15 15.47 -13.03 -15.05
N TRP A 16 14.14 -13.02 -15.01
CA TRP A 16 13.25 -13.19 -16.15
C TRP A 16 13.45 -12.11 -17.23
N ARG A 17 14.08 -12.48 -18.35
CA ARG A 17 14.19 -11.64 -19.56
C ARG A 17 13.08 -12.01 -20.55
N CYS A 18 12.23 -11.04 -20.90
CA CYS A 18 11.35 -11.11 -22.06
C CYS A 18 12.19 -11.23 -23.35
N ARG A 19 12.12 -12.37 -24.04
CA ARG A 19 12.61 -12.54 -25.41
C ARG A 19 11.49 -12.17 -26.39
N CYS A 20 11.59 -11.02 -27.04
CA CYS A 20 10.84 -10.75 -28.28
C CYS A 20 11.59 -11.35 -29.48
N PRO A 21 10.95 -12.14 -30.36
CA PRO A 21 11.58 -12.63 -31.57
C PRO A 21 11.70 -11.52 -32.62
N CYS A 22 12.93 -11.30 -33.07
CA CYS A 22 13.30 -10.41 -34.16
C CYS A 22 12.82 -11.01 -35.50
N LYS A 23 11.78 -10.44 -36.12
CA LYS A 23 11.46 -10.73 -37.53
C LYS A 23 12.24 -9.80 -38.45
N ARG A 24 13.24 -10.38 -39.13
CA ARG A 24 13.83 -9.85 -40.37
C ARG A 24 12.71 -9.53 -41.37
N ARG A 25 12.71 -8.33 -41.94
CA ARG A 25 12.09 -8.09 -43.26
C ARG A 25 13.02 -7.23 -44.11
N GLN A 26 13.18 -7.71 -45.34
CA GLN A 26 14.15 -7.32 -46.35
C GLN A 26 13.91 -5.89 -46.87
N ARG A 27 15.00 -5.22 -47.25
CA ARG A 27 14.99 -4.06 -48.14
C ARG A 27 14.57 -4.48 -49.55
N PRO A 28 14.02 -3.55 -50.35
CA PRO A 28 14.66 -3.31 -51.64
C PRO A 28 14.91 -1.82 -51.88
N GLY A 29 16.02 -1.56 -52.56
CA GLY A 29 16.42 -0.24 -53.03
C GLY A 29 15.99 0.02 -54.48
N THR A 30 16.09 1.31 -54.81
CA THR A 30 16.39 1.92 -56.13
C THR A 30 15.42 1.71 -57.29
N GLY A 31 14.84 2.82 -57.75
CA GLY A 31 14.22 2.96 -59.08
C GLY A 31 13.83 4.42 -59.36
N ARG A 32 14.46 5.02 -60.38
CA ARG A 32 14.41 6.44 -60.80
C ARG A 32 13.23 6.74 -61.75
N ARG A 33 12.80 8.02 -61.73
CA ARG A 33 12.17 8.81 -62.84
C ARG A 33 10.77 8.31 -63.29
N SER A 34 9.81 9.10 -63.78
CA SER A 34 9.77 10.37 -64.51
C SER A 34 8.33 10.93 -64.55
N THR A 35 8.20 12.26 -64.48
CA THR A 35 7.33 13.20 -65.24
C THR A 35 5.85 12.92 -65.59
N ALA A 36 5.11 14.06 -65.62
CA ALA A 36 3.88 14.41 -66.36
C ALA A 36 2.54 14.06 -65.64
N ARG A 37 1.71 15.02 -65.18
CA ARG A 37 1.06 16.21 -65.77
C ARG A 37 -0.29 15.87 -66.46
N VAL A 38 -1.38 16.11 -65.72
CA VAL A 38 -2.62 16.85 -66.10
C VAL A 38 -3.74 16.17 -66.91
N ARG A 39 -4.98 16.58 -66.54
CA ARG A 39 -6.33 16.57 -67.19
C ARG A 39 -7.26 15.41 -66.80
N SER A 40 -8.37 15.69 -66.09
CA SER A 40 -9.69 16.20 -66.56
C SER A 40 -10.51 15.05 -67.16
N ALA A 41 -11.82 14.84 -66.96
CA ALA A 41 -12.93 15.57 -66.35
C ALA A 41 -14.16 14.61 -66.29
N MET A 42 -15.17 15.00 -65.51
CA MET A 42 -16.64 14.88 -65.74
C MET A 42 -17.25 13.51 -66.12
N ASP A 43 -18.22 13.02 -65.33
CA ASP A 43 -19.66 13.22 -65.64
C ASP A 43 -20.59 12.44 -64.70
N GLY A 44 -21.81 12.97 -64.47
CA GLY A 44 -22.99 12.14 -64.21
C GLY A 44 -23.72 12.28 -62.85
N ALA A 45 -24.57 13.30 -62.71
CA ALA A 45 -25.79 13.26 -61.87
C ALA A 45 -27.01 13.07 -62.81
N PRO A 46 -28.22 12.60 -62.39
CA PRO A 46 -29.16 13.32 -61.50
C PRO A 46 -30.01 12.37 -60.59
N GLY A 47 -30.89 12.75 -59.66
CA GLY A 47 -31.44 14.01 -59.16
C GLY A 47 -32.70 13.71 -58.31
N ARG A 48 -33.08 14.61 -57.38
CA ARG A 48 -34.47 15.09 -57.13
C ARG A 48 -34.54 16.04 -55.91
N ARG A 49 -34.83 17.31 -56.25
CA ARG A 49 -35.68 18.37 -55.62
C ARG A 49 -35.72 18.51 -54.09
N ALA A 50 -35.23 19.63 -53.52
CA ALA A 50 -35.85 20.97 -53.38
C ALA A 50 -36.82 21.04 -52.17
N SER A 51 -36.83 22.04 -51.27
CA SER A 51 -36.60 23.49 -51.40
C SER A 51 -36.32 24.09 -50.00
N ARG A 52 -35.31 24.96 -49.83
CA ARG A 52 -35.37 26.43 -49.55
C ARG A 52 -36.09 26.83 -48.24
N VAL A 53 -35.54 27.73 -47.41
CA VAL A 53 -35.43 29.19 -47.63
C VAL A 53 -34.52 29.85 -46.54
N THR A 54 -33.53 30.66 -46.99
CA THR A 54 -32.88 31.90 -46.44
C THR A 54 -32.66 32.06 -44.92
N GLY A 55 -31.47 32.37 -44.33
CA GLY A 55 -30.46 33.41 -44.61
C GLY A 55 -30.76 34.72 -43.82
N PRO A 56 -29.81 35.61 -43.42
CA PRO A 56 -28.37 35.49 -43.20
C PRO A 56 -27.90 36.00 -41.78
N CYS A 57 -26.66 35.64 -41.40
CA CYS A 57 -25.92 36.27 -40.30
C CYS A 57 -25.20 37.54 -40.78
N ARG A 58 -25.21 38.61 -39.97
CA ARG A 58 -24.19 39.67 -40.02
C ARG A 58 -23.83 40.23 -38.63
N VAL A 59 -22.52 40.40 -38.52
CA VAL A 59 -21.60 40.84 -37.45
C VAL A 59 -21.88 42.25 -36.90
N SER A 60 -21.64 42.50 -35.61
CA SER A 60 -20.90 43.70 -35.14
C SER A 60 -20.32 43.53 -33.73
N ALA A 61 -19.17 44.16 -33.53
CA ALA A 61 -18.35 44.19 -32.31
C ALA A 61 -18.82 45.24 -31.30
N GLY A 62 -18.43 45.09 -30.02
CA GLY A 62 -18.55 46.15 -29.01
C GLY A 62 -18.12 45.70 -27.62
N GLY A 63 -17.02 46.27 -27.12
CA GLY A 63 -16.48 46.08 -25.77
C GLY A 63 -17.24 46.82 -24.65
N PRO A 64 -16.62 46.99 -23.46
CA PRO A 64 -17.21 46.60 -22.18
C PRO A 64 -17.87 47.76 -21.41
N ARG A 65 -18.77 47.41 -20.47
CA ARG A 65 -19.22 48.33 -19.42
C ARG A 65 -19.18 47.69 -18.03
N SER A 66 -18.51 48.44 -17.16
CA SER A 66 -18.40 48.40 -15.71
C SER A 66 -19.73 48.33 -14.97
N ASN A 67 -19.74 47.70 -13.80
CA ASN A 67 -20.36 48.33 -12.63
C ASN A 67 -19.67 47.90 -11.33
N ALA A 68 -18.96 48.85 -10.74
CA ALA A 68 -18.52 48.83 -9.36
C ALA A 68 -19.59 49.58 -8.54
N TYR A 69 -20.07 48.97 -7.46
CA TYR A 69 -20.83 49.69 -6.43
C TYR A 69 -19.91 49.88 -5.21
N ARG A 70 -19.64 51.14 -4.90
CA ARG A 70 -18.98 51.67 -3.71
C ARG A 70 -20.05 52.00 -2.67
N GLU A 71 -19.73 51.81 -1.39
CA GLU A 71 -19.85 52.84 -0.32
C GLU A 71 -19.08 52.33 0.92
N ARG A 72 -17.93 52.93 1.33
CA ARG A 72 -17.67 54.19 2.09
C ARG A 72 -18.03 54.07 3.58
N ILE A 73 -17.06 54.00 4.50
CA ILE A 73 -16.47 55.08 5.37
C ILE A 73 -16.27 54.37 6.74
N SER A 74 -15.24 54.51 7.57
CA SER A 74 -14.33 55.58 7.95
C SER A 74 -13.08 55.00 8.63
N ALA A 75 -11.93 55.64 8.43
CA ALA A 75 -10.76 55.55 9.31
C ALA A 75 -10.64 56.84 10.14
N ARG A 76 -10.35 56.70 11.44
CA ARG A 76 -9.81 57.68 12.43
C ARG A 76 -9.93 56.99 13.83
N ARG A 77 -9.05 57.10 14.82
CA ARG A 77 -7.71 57.68 15.04
C ARG A 77 -7.37 57.41 16.55
N PHE A 78 -6.09 57.33 16.91
CA PHE A 78 -5.52 57.47 18.29
C PHE A 78 -5.75 56.31 19.30
N ASP A 79 -4.82 55.90 20.19
CA ASP A 79 -3.49 56.40 20.56
C ASP A 79 -2.64 55.31 21.27
N ARG A 80 -1.35 55.66 21.45
CA ARG A 80 -0.21 55.05 22.17
C ARG A 80 -0.47 54.35 23.51
N VAL A 81 0.40 53.40 23.86
CA VAL A 81 1.42 53.36 24.97
C VAL A 81 2.17 52.01 24.82
N GLY A 82 3.49 51.80 24.94
CA GLY A 82 4.67 52.60 25.24
C GLY A 82 5.90 51.67 25.12
N ARG A 83 6.96 52.15 24.46
CA ARG A 83 8.28 51.50 24.38
C ARG A 83 9.13 51.87 25.59
N ARG A 84 9.81 50.90 26.20
CA ARG A 84 10.99 50.99 27.09
C ARG A 84 11.44 49.53 27.37
N LEU A 85 12.67 49.06 27.30
CA LEU A 85 14.01 49.67 27.32
C LEU A 85 14.98 48.84 26.47
N ARG A 86 16.03 49.52 26.00
CA ARG A 86 17.20 49.02 25.29
C ARG A 86 18.39 49.06 26.27
N ASN A 87 19.35 48.15 26.05
CA ASN A 87 20.78 48.17 26.42
C ASN A 87 21.23 47.07 27.40
N SER A 88 22.09 46.20 26.87
CA SER A 88 23.35 45.67 27.45
C SER A 88 23.97 44.76 26.36
N HIS A 89 24.81 45.31 25.48
CA HIS A 89 26.27 45.29 25.51
C HIS A 89 26.95 44.00 25.00
N HIS A 90 27.64 44.19 23.86
CA HIS A 90 28.93 43.63 23.43
C HIS A 90 29.07 42.16 22.98
N VAL A 91 29.51 42.06 21.72
CA VAL A 91 30.14 40.94 21.02
C VAL A 91 31.66 41.07 21.22
N GLY A 92 32.38 39.95 21.39
CA GLY A 92 33.84 39.94 21.23
C GLY A 92 34.60 38.72 21.75
N THR A 93 34.85 37.77 20.83
CA THR A 93 36.11 37.02 20.60
C THR A 93 36.69 36.02 21.62
N GLU A 94 36.88 34.79 21.10
CA GLU A 94 38.00 33.84 21.28
C GLU A 94 38.68 33.66 22.64
N LYS A 95 38.67 32.41 23.14
CA LYS A 95 39.91 31.60 23.25
C LYS A 95 39.62 30.15 23.66
N SER A 96 40.21 29.25 22.88
CA SER A 96 40.63 27.90 23.24
C SER A 96 41.30 27.88 24.63
N THR A 97 40.95 26.92 25.49
CA THR A 97 41.91 26.11 26.26
C THR A 97 41.25 25.05 27.15
N ARG A 98 41.80 23.83 27.05
CA ARG A 98 42.09 22.85 28.12
C ARG A 98 40.95 22.14 28.86
N VAL A 99 40.77 20.89 28.43
CA VAL A 99 40.49 19.69 29.25
C VAL A 99 41.38 19.64 30.51
N PRO A 100 40.84 19.19 31.66
CA PRO A 100 41.63 18.44 32.62
C PRO A 100 41.12 17.00 32.77
N ALA A 101 42.09 16.09 32.72
CA ALA A 101 41.97 14.69 33.13
C ALA A 101 42.37 14.52 34.61
N ARG A 102 42.03 13.33 35.16
CA ARG A 102 42.36 12.73 36.48
C ARG A 102 41.25 12.94 37.54
N TYR A 103 40.70 11.90 38.17
CA TYR A 103 41.41 10.83 38.88
C TYR A 103 40.87 9.41 38.68
N ARG A 104 41.82 8.47 38.81
CA ARG A 104 41.70 7.01 38.87
C ARG A 104 41.23 6.53 40.26
N LEU A 105 40.71 5.30 40.25
CA LEU A 105 40.77 4.26 41.30
C LEU A 105 39.93 4.50 42.55
N LEU A 106 38.86 3.70 42.69
CA LEU A 106 38.71 2.82 43.86
C LEU A 106 38.00 1.53 43.43
N ASP A 107 38.73 0.46 43.65
CA ASP A 107 38.36 -0.95 43.60
C ASP A 107 37.55 -1.28 44.87
N ARG A 108 36.41 -1.96 44.71
CA ARG A 108 35.96 -3.12 45.54
C ARG A 108 34.46 -3.38 45.47
N THR A 109 34.15 -4.56 44.92
CA THR A 109 33.16 -5.55 45.38
C THR A 109 31.73 -5.10 45.71
N PHE A 110 30.76 -5.47 44.87
CA PHE A 110 29.49 -6.07 45.32
C PHE A 110 28.88 -6.92 44.20
N VAL A 111 29.13 -8.23 44.25
CA VAL A 111 28.40 -9.25 43.48
C VAL A 111 27.26 -9.71 44.38
N LEU A 112 26.02 -9.32 44.06
CA LEU A 112 24.82 -9.91 44.67
C LEU A 112 24.17 -10.84 43.66
N TYR A 113 24.55 -12.11 43.79
CA TYR A 113 23.89 -13.27 43.19
C TYR A 113 22.58 -13.53 43.95
N ALA A 114 21.44 -13.39 43.30
CA ALA A 114 20.16 -13.86 43.85
C ALA A 114 20.11 -15.40 43.77
N ARG A 115 20.29 -16.04 44.93
CA ARG A 115 20.19 -17.50 45.14
C ARG A 115 18.74 -17.96 45.03
N GLN A 116 18.51 -18.98 44.21
CA GLN A 116 17.30 -19.82 44.25
C GLN A 116 17.21 -20.57 45.59
N PRO A 117 16.01 -20.76 46.17
CA PRO A 117 15.83 -21.57 47.37
C PRO A 117 15.80 -23.07 47.03
N SER A 118 16.52 -23.85 47.83
CA SER A 118 16.58 -25.32 47.80
C SER A 118 15.31 -25.98 48.35
N PRO A 119 15.02 -27.25 48.00
CA PRO A 119 13.80 -27.95 48.40
C PRO A 119 13.81 -28.30 49.89
N ARG A 120 12.69 -28.08 50.58
CA ARG A 120 12.45 -28.58 51.94
C ARG A 120 12.01 -30.03 51.90
N GLU A 121 12.62 -30.80 52.78
CA GLU A 121 12.38 -32.22 53.05
C GLU A 121 10.93 -32.48 53.50
N ILE A 122 10.29 -33.49 52.93
CA ILE A 122 8.97 -34.00 53.33
C ILE A 122 9.21 -35.23 54.22
N PRO A 123 8.68 -35.30 55.45
CA PRO A 123 8.88 -36.44 56.30
C PRO A 123 8.05 -37.65 55.85
N THR A 124 8.72 -38.80 55.83
CA THR A 124 8.20 -40.14 55.57
C THR A 124 7.21 -40.60 56.64
N MET A 125 5.96 -40.88 56.28
CA MET A 125 5.04 -41.65 57.12
C MET A 125 4.85 -43.09 56.61
N ARG A 126 5.54 -43.97 57.33
CA ARG A 126 5.20 -45.33 57.79
C ARG A 126 3.97 -46.02 57.15
N ARG A 127 4.26 -47.14 56.47
CA ARG A 127 3.30 -48.19 56.08
C ARG A 127 2.59 -48.79 57.30
N VAL A 128 1.27 -48.90 57.25
CA VAL A 128 0.49 -49.92 57.99
C VAL A 128 -0.41 -50.63 56.98
N ARG A 129 -0.31 -51.97 56.97
CA ARG A 129 -1.11 -52.90 56.16
C ARG A 129 -2.27 -53.45 57.00
N SER A 130 -3.32 -53.89 56.30
CA SER A 130 -4.38 -54.85 56.69
C SER A 130 -5.58 -54.22 57.44
N GLY A 131 -6.85 -54.48 57.11
CA GLY A 131 -7.45 -55.31 56.08
C GLY A 131 -9.00 -55.27 56.14
N VAL A 132 -9.62 -55.65 55.02
CA VAL A 132 -10.88 -56.41 54.83
C VAL A 132 -12.26 -55.80 55.21
N ALA A 133 -13.02 -55.54 54.14
CA ALA A 133 -14.45 -55.76 53.87
C ALA A 133 -15.56 -55.14 54.74
N SER A 134 -16.46 -54.37 54.08
CA SER A 134 -17.89 -54.72 53.98
C SER A 134 -18.60 -53.91 52.88
N LEU A 135 -19.45 -54.61 52.11
CA LEU A 135 -20.36 -54.11 51.09
C LEU A 135 -21.37 -53.08 51.62
N ALA A 136 -21.65 -52.01 50.86
CA ALA A 136 -23.01 -51.47 50.69
C ALA A 136 -23.09 -50.49 49.50
N CYS A 137 -24.15 -50.67 48.71
CA CYS A 137 -24.61 -49.92 47.54
C CYS A 137 -24.33 -48.40 47.51
N LEU A 138 -23.86 -47.90 46.37
CA LEU A 138 -24.65 -46.94 45.57
C LEU A 138 -24.12 -46.85 44.14
N THR A 139 -25.01 -47.14 43.19
CA THR A 139 -24.83 -46.96 41.75
C THR A 139 -24.57 -45.47 41.42
N VAL A 140 -23.31 -45.09 41.23
CA VAL A 140 -22.95 -43.83 40.56
C VAL A 140 -22.99 -44.12 39.06
N ALA A 141 -24.14 -43.88 38.46
CA ALA A 141 -24.27 -43.83 37.01
C ALA A 141 -23.25 -42.83 36.46
N LEU A 142 -22.43 -43.29 35.51
CA LEU A 142 -21.49 -42.52 34.72
C LEU A 142 -22.27 -41.46 33.91
N GLY A 143 -22.62 -40.35 34.57
CA GLY A 143 -22.96 -39.12 33.88
C GLY A 143 -21.67 -38.55 33.30
N LEU A 144 -21.39 -38.88 32.05
CA LEU A 144 -20.45 -38.11 31.22
C LEU A 144 -20.97 -36.67 31.21
N ALA A 145 -20.47 -35.86 32.13
CA ALA A 145 -20.60 -34.42 32.10
C ALA A 145 -19.85 -33.95 30.85
N GLN A 146 -20.56 -33.91 29.73
CA GLN A 146 -20.19 -33.08 28.60
C GLN A 146 -20.28 -31.65 29.11
N SER A 147 -19.16 -31.14 29.66
CA SER A 147 -19.02 -29.71 29.85
C SER A 147 -19.28 -29.09 28.49
N PRO A 148 -20.29 -28.20 28.33
CA PRO A 148 -20.44 -27.47 27.09
C PRO A 148 -19.12 -26.74 26.90
N VAL A 149 -18.40 -27.12 25.85
CA VAL A 149 -17.30 -26.33 25.33
C VAL A 149 -17.93 -24.98 25.03
N LEU A 150 -17.68 -24.00 25.89
CA LEU A 150 -18.07 -22.63 25.63
C LEU A 150 -17.41 -22.28 24.29
N ALA A 151 -18.23 -22.25 23.22
CA ALA A 151 -17.79 -21.83 21.92
C ALA A 151 -17.13 -20.47 22.13
N GLN A 152 -15.83 -20.37 21.85
CA GLN A 152 -15.17 -19.08 21.89
C GLN A 152 -15.95 -18.14 20.96
N PRO A 153 -16.14 -16.87 21.34
CA PRO A 153 -16.76 -15.88 20.47
C PRO A 153 -16.06 -15.95 19.10
N ASP A 154 -16.83 -16.17 18.04
CA ASP A 154 -16.31 -16.18 16.68
C ASP A 154 -15.58 -14.86 16.43
N ASP A 155 -14.27 -14.91 16.19
CA ASP A 155 -13.42 -13.74 15.92
C ASP A 155 -13.81 -13.09 14.56
N HIS A 156 -14.60 -13.80 13.75
CA HIS A 156 -15.07 -13.41 12.42
C HIS A 156 -16.56 -13.73 12.18
N PRO A 157 -17.47 -13.15 12.97
CA PRO A 157 -18.88 -13.54 13.02
C PRO A 157 -19.58 -13.35 11.67
N ALA A 158 -20.14 -14.44 11.12
CA ALA A 158 -20.74 -14.48 9.80
C ALA A 158 -21.96 -13.55 9.63
N ASP A 159 -22.65 -13.23 10.73
CA ASP A 159 -23.86 -12.41 10.78
C ASP A 159 -23.60 -10.90 10.90
N LYS A 160 -22.33 -10.47 10.96
CA LYS A 160 -21.95 -9.05 11.08
C LYS A 160 -21.17 -8.54 9.87
N PRO A 161 -21.14 -7.23 9.58
CA PRO A 161 -20.27 -6.69 8.53
C PRO A 161 -18.80 -6.99 8.81
N ILE A 162 -17.98 -7.13 7.76
CA ILE A 162 -16.52 -7.27 7.89
C ILE A 162 -15.95 -5.95 8.41
N GLN A 163 -15.21 -5.98 9.52
CA GLN A 163 -14.50 -4.80 10.01
C GLN A 163 -13.22 -4.58 9.21
N VAL A 164 -13.18 -3.53 8.41
CA VAL A 164 -12.08 -3.25 7.47
C VAL A 164 -11.37 -1.95 7.84
N GLY A 165 -10.05 -2.01 7.94
CA GLY A 165 -9.21 -0.81 8.08
C GLY A 165 -8.55 -0.42 6.76
N THR A 166 -8.55 0.88 6.47
CA THR A 166 -7.73 1.47 5.41
C THR A 166 -7.40 2.92 5.76
N ASP A 167 -6.46 3.54 5.05
CA ASP A 167 -6.32 4.99 4.99
C ASP A 167 -7.00 5.55 3.74
N PHE A 168 -7.59 6.74 3.86
CA PHE A 168 -8.26 7.40 2.74
C PHE A 168 -7.32 8.38 2.03
N GLY A 169 -7.65 8.67 0.77
CA GLY A 169 -6.87 9.61 -0.05
C GLY A 169 -5.83 8.94 -0.93
N ILE A 170 -5.94 7.61 -1.10
CA ILE A 170 -5.13 6.83 -2.05
C ILE A 170 -5.99 6.48 -3.26
N ALA A 171 -6.26 7.48 -4.08
CA ALA A 171 -7.00 7.26 -5.31
C ALA A 171 -6.13 6.49 -6.34
N PRO A 172 -6.70 5.53 -7.09
CA PRO A 172 -8.12 5.20 -7.19
C PRO A 172 -8.56 4.04 -6.28
N PHE A 173 -7.73 3.63 -5.31
CA PHE A 173 -7.99 2.49 -4.43
C PHE A 173 -9.02 2.77 -3.35
N VAL A 174 -8.82 3.86 -2.61
CA VAL A 174 -9.66 4.27 -1.48
C VAL A 174 -9.81 5.79 -1.49
N ILE A 175 -11.03 6.23 -1.77
CA ILE A 175 -11.42 7.62 -1.95
C ILE A 175 -12.56 7.95 -0.98
N ARG A 176 -12.47 9.14 -0.38
CA ARG A 176 -13.58 9.71 0.39
C ARG A 176 -14.51 10.44 -0.58
N THR A 177 -15.76 10.02 -0.66
CA THR A 177 -16.81 10.75 -1.40
C THR A 177 -17.92 11.18 -0.44
N PRO A 178 -18.79 12.13 -0.83
CA PRO A 178 -19.96 12.50 -0.04
C PRO A 178 -20.93 11.33 0.20
N SER A 179 -20.97 10.36 -0.70
CA SER A 179 -21.78 9.14 -0.62
C SER A 179 -21.17 8.04 0.26
N GLY A 180 -19.92 8.21 0.71
CA GLY A 180 -19.20 7.25 1.54
C GLY A 180 -17.86 6.82 0.93
N PRO A 181 -17.28 5.71 1.40
CA PRO A 181 -16.05 5.17 0.84
C PRO A 181 -16.29 4.55 -0.55
N GLU A 182 -15.43 4.91 -1.50
CA GLU A 182 -15.43 4.38 -2.86
C GLU A 182 -14.00 4.10 -3.34
N GLY A 183 -13.85 3.28 -4.38
CA GLY A 183 -12.55 2.99 -4.98
C GLY A 183 -12.39 1.51 -5.33
N PHE A 184 -11.29 1.19 -6.02
CA PHE A 184 -10.98 -0.17 -6.45
C PHE A 184 -10.95 -1.17 -5.29
N SER A 185 -10.24 -0.84 -4.21
CA SER A 185 -10.14 -1.70 -3.03
C SER A 185 -11.47 -1.78 -2.27
N ILE A 186 -12.25 -0.68 -2.26
CA ILE A 186 -13.55 -0.66 -1.59
C ILE A 186 -14.57 -1.54 -2.31
N ASP A 187 -14.61 -1.49 -3.65
CA ASP A 187 -15.47 -2.35 -4.45
C ASP A 187 -15.08 -3.82 -4.27
N MET A 188 -13.78 -4.14 -4.18
CA MET A 188 -13.31 -5.49 -3.91
C MET A 188 -13.80 -6.00 -2.55
N VAL A 189 -13.73 -5.18 -1.50
CA VAL A 189 -14.17 -5.59 -0.15
C VAL A 189 -15.67 -5.85 -0.11
N LYS A 190 -16.46 -4.98 -0.75
CA LYS A 190 -17.91 -5.17 -0.84
C LYS A 190 -18.24 -6.47 -1.57
N GLU A 191 -17.50 -6.78 -2.64
CA GLU A 191 -17.67 -8.01 -3.39
C GLU A 191 -17.21 -9.26 -2.60
N VAL A 192 -16.11 -9.16 -1.84
CA VAL A 192 -15.69 -10.20 -0.89
C VAL A 192 -16.81 -10.47 0.10
N ALA A 193 -17.33 -9.44 0.79
CA ALA A 193 -18.40 -9.58 1.76
C ALA A 193 -19.62 -10.30 1.17
N ARG A 194 -20.04 -9.91 -0.04
CA ARG A 194 -21.12 -10.56 -0.78
C ARG A 194 -20.85 -12.06 -1.02
N ARG A 195 -19.66 -12.41 -1.52
CA ARG A 195 -19.30 -13.80 -1.86
C ARG A 195 -19.17 -14.69 -0.64
N ILE A 196 -18.68 -14.15 0.48
CA ILE A 196 -18.53 -14.93 1.74
C ILE A 196 -19.77 -14.88 2.64
N GLY A 197 -20.87 -14.29 2.16
CA GLY A 197 -22.16 -14.26 2.88
C GLY A 197 -22.21 -13.33 4.08
N ARG A 198 -21.33 -12.32 4.16
CA ARG A 198 -21.38 -11.28 5.21
C ARG A 198 -22.37 -10.18 4.78
N PRO A 199 -23.12 -9.55 5.70
CA PRO A 199 -24.11 -8.51 5.37
C PRO A 199 -23.50 -7.23 4.79
N GLY A 200 -22.18 -7.06 4.85
CA GLY A 200 -21.48 -5.90 4.29
C GLY A 200 -20.05 -5.77 4.80
N ALA A 201 -19.48 -4.58 4.69
CA ALA A 201 -18.19 -4.24 5.26
C ALA A 201 -18.22 -2.82 5.88
N ASP A 202 -17.76 -2.73 7.13
CA ASP A 202 -17.62 -1.47 7.86
C ASP A 202 -16.19 -0.97 7.67
N ILE A 203 -16.05 0.16 6.98
CA ILE A 203 -14.75 0.68 6.56
C ILE A 203 -14.33 1.81 7.51
N ALA A 204 -13.29 1.56 8.30
CA ALA A 204 -12.68 2.52 9.20
C ALA A 204 -11.49 3.23 8.52
N ASP A 205 -11.54 4.56 8.48
CA ASP A 205 -10.40 5.40 8.09
C ASP A 205 -9.42 5.55 9.25
N MET A 206 -8.19 5.13 9.05
CA MET A 206 -7.10 5.32 10.00
C MET A 206 -5.77 5.43 9.25
N ASN A 207 -4.83 6.19 9.80
CA ASN A 207 -3.52 6.36 9.17
C ASN A 207 -2.78 5.03 9.02
N MET A 208 -1.91 4.94 8.01
CA MET A 208 -1.12 3.73 7.71
C MET A 208 -0.39 3.19 8.95
N SER A 209 0.20 4.08 9.76
CA SER A 209 0.90 3.70 11.00
C SER A 209 -0.01 3.10 12.07
N GLY A 210 -1.30 3.43 12.08
CA GLY A 210 -2.30 2.92 13.01
C GLY A 210 -2.96 1.61 12.57
N LEU A 211 -2.99 1.34 11.26
CA LEU A 211 -3.65 0.16 10.69
C LEU A 211 -3.12 -1.16 11.26
N ILE A 212 -1.79 -1.31 11.29
CA ILE A 212 -1.16 -2.55 11.78
C ILE A 212 -1.54 -2.77 13.26
N SER A 213 -1.50 -1.72 14.08
CA SER A 213 -1.88 -1.80 15.49
C SER A 213 -3.37 -2.13 15.66
N ALA A 214 -4.26 -1.58 14.83
CA ALA A 214 -5.68 -1.88 14.87
C ALA A 214 -5.98 -3.33 14.47
N LEU A 215 -5.23 -3.86 13.48
CA LEU A 215 -5.32 -5.26 13.06
C LEU A 215 -4.89 -6.18 14.20
N MET A 216 -3.74 -5.91 14.83
CA MET A 216 -3.23 -6.71 15.95
C MET A 216 -4.09 -6.62 17.20
N SER A 217 -4.73 -5.47 17.46
CA SER A 217 -5.65 -5.29 18.59
C SER A 217 -7.07 -5.81 18.31
N LYS A 218 -7.28 -6.54 17.20
CA LYS A 218 -8.59 -7.08 16.78
C LYS A 218 -9.69 -6.02 16.59
N ARG A 219 -9.32 -4.74 16.40
CA ARG A 219 -10.29 -3.67 16.12
C ARG A 219 -10.80 -3.71 14.67
N ILE A 220 -10.01 -4.28 13.78
CA ILE A 220 -10.37 -4.59 12.39
C ILE A 220 -10.05 -6.04 12.10
N GLU A 221 -10.79 -6.69 11.21
CA GLU A 221 -10.57 -8.06 10.74
C GLU A 221 -9.56 -8.12 9.57
N MET A 222 -9.52 -7.06 8.75
CA MET A 222 -8.74 -7.04 7.51
C MET A 222 -8.25 -5.62 7.17
N MET A 223 -7.05 -5.52 6.60
CA MET A 223 -6.50 -4.27 6.04
C MET A 223 -6.57 -4.29 4.50
N VAL A 224 -7.11 -3.23 3.91
CA VAL A 224 -7.47 -3.18 2.46
C VAL A 224 -6.93 -1.93 1.75
N ASN A 225 -5.79 -1.48 2.22
CA ASN A 225 -4.95 -0.52 1.51
C ASN A 225 -4.25 -1.25 0.34
N PRO A 226 -3.77 -0.59 -0.75
CA PRO A 226 -2.64 -1.09 -1.56
C PRO A 226 -1.44 -1.41 -0.66
N PHE A 227 -1.53 -2.55 0.01
CA PHE A 227 -0.65 -2.93 1.09
C PHE A 227 0.33 -3.95 0.55
N GLY A 228 1.57 -3.50 0.35
CA GLY A 228 2.61 -4.33 -0.24
C GLY A 228 2.93 -5.55 0.61
N ILE A 229 2.94 -6.71 -0.04
CA ILE A 229 3.39 -7.99 0.51
C ILE A 229 4.92 -7.95 0.61
N THR A 230 5.46 -8.15 1.82
CA THR A 230 6.90 -8.22 2.07
C THR A 230 7.22 -9.35 3.04
N ALA A 231 8.46 -9.86 2.99
CA ALA A 231 8.91 -10.92 3.88
C ALA A 231 8.79 -10.50 5.35
N GLU A 232 9.26 -9.28 5.68
CA GLU A 232 9.17 -8.71 7.02
C GLU A 232 7.73 -8.63 7.53
N ARG A 233 6.78 -8.20 6.68
CA ARG A 233 5.37 -8.14 7.08
C ARG A 233 4.79 -9.54 7.27
N SER A 234 5.11 -10.48 6.37
CA SER A 234 4.62 -11.86 6.44
C SER A 234 5.04 -12.59 7.72
N GLU A 235 6.09 -12.13 8.39
CA GLU A 235 6.47 -12.65 9.71
C GLU A 235 5.41 -12.41 10.79
N ARG A 236 4.56 -11.39 10.62
CA ARG A 236 3.62 -10.89 11.63
C ARG A 236 2.16 -10.84 11.17
N MET A 237 1.88 -11.10 9.90
CA MET A 237 0.53 -11.07 9.35
C MET A 237 0.39 -12.04 8.19
N LEU A 238 -0.83 -12.54 7.97
CA LEU A 238 -1.17 -13.27 6.77
C LEU A 238 -1.51 -12.31 5.65
N PHE A 239 -1.32 -12.79 4.43
CA PHE A 239 -1.76 -12.11 3.22
C PHE A 239 -2.63 -13.04 2.41
N THR A 240 -3.63 -12.46 1.74
CA THR A 240 -4.27 -13.13 0.61
C THR A 240 -3.30 -13.29 -0.54
N GLU A 241 -3.66 -14.10 -1.53
CA GLU A 241 -2.96 -14.08 -2.82
C GLU A 241 -2.91 -12.65 -3.40
N ALA A 242 -1.89 -12.42 -4.24
CA ALA A 242 -1.68 -11.13 -4.87
C ALA A 242 -2.83 -10.81 -5.84
N TYR A 243 -3.39 -9.60 -5.76
CA TYR A 243 -4.46 -9.15 -6.66
C TYR A 243 -4.00 -8.09 -7.67
N LEU A 244 -2.87 -7.41 -7.41
CA LEU A 244 -2.30 -6.41 -8.31
C LEU A 244 -0.81 -6.26 -8.04
N GLY A 245 -0.02 -6.38 -9.11
CA GLY A 245 1.40 -6.13 -9.16
C GLY A 245 1.72 -4.65 -9.33
N THR A 246 2.87 -4.25 -8.78
CA THR A 246 3.29 -2.86 -8.73
C THR A 246 4.81 -2.73 -8.69
N GLY A 247 5.27 -1.50 -8.58
CA GLY A 247 6.65 -1.12 -8.43
C GLY A 247 6.79 0.26 -7.83
N ASN A 248 8.00 0.81 -7.91
CA ASN A 248 8.29 2.18 -7.50
C ASN A 248 7.99 3.15 -8.65
N ALA A 249 7.31 4.25 -8.37
CA ALA A 249 7.12 5.35 -9.30
C ALA A 249 7.48 6.68 -8.63
N PHE A 250 8.26 7.47 -9.35
CA PHE A 250 8.79 8.75 -8.89
C PHE A 250 8.03 9.87 -9.59
N ILE A 251 7.22 10.58 -8.82
CA ILE A 251 6.52 11.78 -9.26
C ILE A 251 7.47 12.95 -9.20
N ILE A 252 7.58 13.68 -10.30
CA ILE A 252 8.36 14.91 -10.42
C ILE A 252 7.47 16.02 -11.00
N ARG A 253 7.95 17.26 -10.97
CA ARG A 253 7.31 18.35 -11.71
C ARG A 253 7.34 18.07 -13.21
N ARG A 254 6.32 18.55 -13.93
CA ARG A 254 6.21 18.38 -15.39
C ARG A 254 7.45 18.89 -16.15
N SER A 255 8.04 19.98 -15.67
CA SER A 255 9.23 20.65 -16.21
C SER A 255 10.54 19.91 -15.99
N ASP A 256 10.58 18.94 -15.09
CA ASP A 256 11.80 18.29 -14.67
C ASP A 256 11.98 16.96 -15.39
N GLU A 257 13.18 16.41 -15.35
CA GLU A 257 13.53 15.12 -15.93
C GLU A 257 14.19 14.22 -14.89
N MET A 258 13.85 12.93 -14.94
CA MET A 258 14.43 11.88 -14.11
C MET A 258 14.51 10.60 -14.93
N LYS A 259 15.71 10.07 -15.12
CA LYS A 259 15.98 8.85 -15.90
C LYS A 259 16.14 7.62 -15.03
N GLY A 260 16.41 7.81 -13.73
CA GLY A 260 16.55 6.71 -12.79
C GLY A 260 16.91 7.18 -11.39
N VAL A 261 17.10 6.20 -10.50
CA VAL A 261 17.39 6.43 -9.07
C VAL A 261 18.66 7.26 -8.85
N ALA A 262 19.68 7.13 -9.72
CA ALA A 262 20.93 7.89 -9.63
C ALA A 262 20.72 9.41 -9.67
N ASP A 263 19.65 9.88 -10.34
CA ASP A 263 19.32 11.30 -10.43
C ASP A 263 18.82 11.90 -9.11
N LEU A 264 18.61 11.08 -8.07
CA LEU A 264 18.26 11.56 -6.73
C LEU A 264 19.47 12.09 -5.96
N LYS A 265 20.71 11.80 -6.39
CA LYS A 265 21.92 12.20 -5.68
C LYS A 265 21.93 13.71 -5.40
N GLY A 266 22.12 14.07 -4.12
CA GLY A 266 22.14 15.44 -3.62
C GLY A 266 20.76 16.13 -3.58
N LYS A 267 19.67 15.38 -3.77
CA LYS A 267 18.30 15.92 -3.80
C LYS A 267 17.46 15.38 -2.64
N ILE A 268 16.26 15.93 -2.50
CA ILE A 268 15.28 15.51 -1.49
C ILE A 268 14.22 14.63 -2.15
N LEU A 269 13.99 13.44 -1.59
CA LEU A 269 12.91 12.53 -1.93
C LEU A 269 11.81 12.59 -0.86
N ALA A 270 10.59 12.93 -1.26
CA ALA A 270 9.41 12.88 -0.40
C ALA A 270 8.82 11.48 -0.36
N VAL A 271 8.49 10.98 0.83
CA VAL A 271 7.86 9.67 1.06
C VAL A 271 6.80 9.73 2.14
N ASN A 272 5.94 8.72 2.19
CA ASN A 272 4.92 8.57 3.24
C ASN A 272 5.40 7.68 4.38
N ARG A 273 5.31 8.17 5.61
CA ARG A 273 5.83 7.49 6.81
C ARG A 273 5.22 6.09 6.96
N GLY A 274 6.08 5.10 7.23
CA GLY A 274 5.63 3.72 7.50
C GLY A 274 5.19 2.92 6.26
N THR A 275 5.34 3.48 5.06
CA THR A 275 5.11 2.76 3.81
C THR A 275 6.35 1.98 3.38
N ILE A 276 6.18 1.02 2.46
CA ILE A 276 7.31 0.31 1.84
C ILE A 276 8.19 1.25 1.00
N SER A 277 7.65 2.40 0.58
CA SER A 277 8.36 3.47 -0.10
C SER A 277 9.29 4.22 0.86
N ASP A 278 8.88 4.44 2.11
CA ASP A 278 9.74 5.00 3.17
C ASP A 278 10.86 4.03 3.58
N THR A 279 10.56 2.74 3.77
CA THR A 279 11.59 1.72 4.03
C THR A 279 12.61 1.68 2.89
N TRP A 280 12.15 1.61 1.64
CA TRP A 280 13.02 1.63 0.47
C TRP A 280 13.89 2.90 0.42
N ALA A 281 13.29 4.08 0.64
CA ALA A 281 14.03 5.34 0.60
C ALA A 281 15.09 5.40 1.70
N THR A 282 14.77 4.90 2.89
CA THR A 282 15.71 4.82 4.03
C THR A 282 16.92 3.94 3.70
N GLU A 283 16.71 2.80 3.03
CA GLU A 283 17.79 1.90 2.63
C GLU A 283 18.64 2.41 1.46
N GLN A 284 18.04 3.17 0.54
CA GLN A 284 18.71 3.65 -0.68
C GLN A 284 19.37 5.03 -0.50
N ALA A 285 18.85 5.87 0.39
CA ALA A 285 19.39 7.20 0.69
C ALA A 285 20.91 7.20 0.92
N PRO A 286 21.49 6.36 1.80
CA PRO A 286 22.94 6.34 2.01
C PRO A 286 23.73 5.75 0.83
N LYS A 287 23.12 4.88 0.02
CA LYS A 287 23.78 4.23 -1.14
C LYS A 287 23.92 5.17 -2.33
N VAL A 288 22.91 6.01 -2.54
CA VAL A 288 22.80 6.93 -3.68
C VAL A 288 23.23 8.35 -3.31
N GLY A 289 23.06 8.72 -2.04
CA GLY A 289 23.40 10.03 -1.48
C GLY A 289 22.29 11.07 -1.65
N PHE A 290 21.08 10.80 -1.17
CA PHE A 290 19.94 11.73 -1.19
C PHE A 290 19.28 11.83 0.20
N ASP A 291 18.51 12.89 0.42
CA ASP A 291 17.79 13.12 1.68
C ASP A 291 16.34 12.67 1.60
N VAL A 292 15.80 12.15 2.72
CA VAL A 292 14.42 11.67 2.82
C VAL A 292 13.58 12.65 3.62
N GLN A 293 12.54 13.22 3.01
CA GLN A 293 11.53 14.01 3.71
C GLN A 293 10.24 13.19 3.86
N ARG A 294 9.81 12.99 5.11
CA ARG A 294 8.65 12.16 5.43
C ARG A 294 7.40 13.01 5.61
N TYR A 295 6.30 12.54 5.05
CA TYR A 295 4.96 13.12 5.15
C TYR A 295 3.99 12.07 5.67
N GLU A 296 2.92 12.51 6.31
CA GLU A 296 1.90 11.58 6.82
C GLU A 296 1.01 11.08 5.66
N ASN A 297 0.64 11.95 4.72
CA ASN A 297 -0.34 11.62 3.67
C ASN A 297 0.23 11.86 2.25
N PHE A 298 -0.21 11.08 1.27
CA PHE A 298 0.34 11.12 -0.08
C PHE A 298 0.19 12.47 -0.80
N PRO A 299 -0.97 13.17 -0.71
CA PRO A 299 -1.11 14.51 -1.28
C PRO A 299 -0.04 15.51 -0.79
N ASP A 300 0.37 15.43 0.47
CA ASP A 300 1.39 16.33 1.03
C ASP A 300 2.78 16.08 0.42
N SER A 301 3.11 14.81 0.17
CA SER A 301 4.35 14.43 -0.50
C SER A 301 4.39 14.95 -1.94
N VAL A 302 3.27 14.89 -2.66
CA VAL A 302 3.13 15.46 -4.01
C VAL A 302 3.21 16.99 -3.96
N GLN A 303 2.58 17.62 -2.97
CA GLN A 303 2.65 19.07 -2.79
C GLN A 303 4.08 19.55 -2.50
N ALA A 304 4.90 18.74 -1.82
CA ALA A 304 6.32 19.03 -1.64
C ALA A 304 7.09 19.14 -2.96
N VAL A 305 6.76 18.28 -3.93
CA VAL A 305 7.34 18.31 -5.29
C VAL A 305 6.89 19.56 -6.04
N ILE A 306 5.60 19.89 -6.00
CA ILE A 306 5.03 21.08 -6.66
C ILE A 306 5.68 22.36 -6.10
N THR A 307 5.80 22.46 -4.78
CA THR A 307 6.39 23.61 -4.06
C THR A 307 7.91 23.64 -4.07
N ARG A 308 8.57 22.71 -4.77
CA ARG A 308 10.03 22.58 -4.86
C ARG A 308 10.74 22.31 -3.52
N ARG A 309 10.02 21.88 -2.50
CA ARG A 309 10.61 21.38 -1.23
C ARG A 309 11.26 20.01 -1.42
N ALA A 310 10.71 19.19 -2.31
CA ALA A 310 11.31 17.93 -2.75
C ALA A 310 11.54 17.94 -4.26
N PHE A 311 12.50 17.14 -4.73
CA PHE A 311 12.71 16.93 -6.16
C PHE A 311 11.71 15.91 -6.71
N ALA A 312 11.52 14.81 -5.99
CA ALA A 312 10.60 13.75 -6.36
C ALA A 312 9.77 13.30 -5.15
N ALA A 313 8.61 12.71 -5.39
CA ALA A 313 7.83 11.94 -4.42
C ALA A 313 7.77 10.49 -4.88
N LEU A 314 7.99 9.54 -3.99
CA LEU A 314 7.93 8.11 -4.30
C LEU A 314 6.61 7.51 -3.81
N ASN A 315 5.94 6.77 -4.69
CA ASN A 315 4.80 5.94 -4.37
C ASN A 315 4.71 4.75 -5.34
N GLU A 316 3.74 3.88 -5.16
CA GLU A 316 3.49 2.74 -6.02
C GLU A 316 2.94 3.17 -7.39
N ILE A 317 3.30 2.43 -8.45
CA ILE A 317 3.01 2.79 -9.86
C ILE A 317 1.53 3.18 -10.10
N PRO A 318 0.52 2.40 -9.67
CA PRO A 318 -0.87 2.72 -9.97
C PRO A 318 -1.32 4.04 -9.31
N THR A 319 -0.92 4.27 -8.06
CA THR A 319 -1.21 5.50 -7.31
C THR A 319 -0.53 6.71 -7.93
N ALA A 320 0.74 6.56 -8.31
CA ALA A 320 1.51 7.64 -8.91
C ALA A 320 0.98 8.03 -10.31
N ASN A 321 0.62 7.04 -11.13
CA ASN A 321 0.01 7.25 -12.44
C ASN A 321 -1.34 7.96 -12.30
N TYR A 322 -2.17 7.56 -11.34
CA TYR A 322 -3.43 8.22 -11.09
C TYR A 322 -3.23 9.68 -10.68
N ALA A 323 -2.36 9.97 -9.71
CA ALA A 323 -2.07 11.34 -9.31
C ALA A 323 -1.58 12.21 -10.49
N ALA A 324 -0.69 11.68 -11.32
CA ALA A 324 -0.21 12.36 -12.52
C ALA A 324 -1.31 12.58 -13.58
N SER A 325 -2.33 11.72 -13.64
CA SER A 325 -3.49 11.91 -14.53
C SER A 325 -4.41 13.04 -14.06
N GLN A 326 -4.47 13.30 -12.75
CA GLN A 326 -5.34 14.30 -12.16
C GLN A 326 -4.69 15.70 -12.06
N ASN A 327 -3.37 15.80 -12.15
CA ASN A 327 -2.66 17.07 -11.98
C ASN A 327 -1.62 17.31 -13.08
N GLN A 328 -1.84 18.33 -13.90
CA GLN A 328 -0.98 18.69 -15.03
C GLN A 328 0.40 19.25 -14.62
N GLN A 329 0.58 19.68 -13.36
CA GLN A 329 1.84 20.23 -12.86
C GLN A 329 2.90 19.15 -12.58
N ILE A 330 2.50 17.89 -12.54
CA ILE A 330 3.36 16.75 -12.22
C ILE A 330 3.33 15.69 -13.33
N LYS A 331 4.29 14.78 -13.29
CA LYS A 331 4.33 13.57 -14.11
C LYS A 331 5.05 12.47 -13.35
N VAL A 332 4.82 11.22 -13.74
CA VAL A 332 5.72 10.12 -13.38
C VAL A 332 6.97 10.27 -14.23
N GLY A 333 8.09 10.64 -13.59
CA GLY A 333 9.37 10.84 -14.28
C GLY A 333 10.09 9.54 -14.55
N PHE A 334 10.06 8.64 -13.57
CA PHE A 334 10.67 7.32 -13.64
C PHE A 334 9.78 6.31 -12.92
N ALA A 335 9.67 5.10 -13.46
CA ALA A 335 8.98 3.99 -12.83
C ALA A 335 9.78 2.71 -13.02
N GLU A 336 9.86 1.90 -11.97
CA GLU A 336 10.55 0.63 -11.93
C GLU A 336 9.59 -0.42 -11.38
N TYR A 337 9.24 -1.41 -12.20
CA TYR A 337 8.53 -2.60 -11.73
C TYR A 337 9.47 -3.44 -10.89
N THR A 338 9.18 -3.56 -9.60
CA THR A 338 10.05 -4.27 -8.64
C THR A 338 9.51 -5.66 -8.27
N GLY A 339 8.48 -6.14 -8.96
CA GLY A 339 7.79 -7.40 -8.64
C GLY A 339 7.04 -7.35 -7.30
N ARG A 340 6.80 -6.15 -6.76
CA ARG A 340 5.97 -5.95 -5.57
C ARG A 340 4.53 -6.28 -5.92
N ASN A 341 3.82 -6.85 -4.96
CA ASN A 341 2.41 -7.21 -5.11
C ASN A 341 1.61 -6.67 -3.93
N PHE A 342 0.35 -6.32 -4.20
CA PHE A 342 -0.63 -6.01 -3.18
C PHE A 342 -1.46 -7.23 -2.83
N GLY A 343 -1.76 -7.36 -1.54
CA GLY A 343 -2.67 -8.37 -0.97
C GLY A 343 -3.38 -7.79 0.24
N PHE A 344 -4.53 -8.37 0.61
CA PHE A 344 -5.19 -7.99 1.86
C PHE A 344 -4.46 -8.63 3.03
N ALA A 345 -4.25 -7.86 4.10
CA ALA A 345 -3.55 -8.33 5.28
C ALA A 345 -4.51 -8.68 6.41
N LEU A 346 -4.25 -9.80 7.07
CA LEU A 346 -5.04 -10.37 8.16
C LEU A 346 -4.11 -10.84 9.29
N ARG A 347 -4.66 -11.11 10.47
CA ARG A 347 -3.87 -11.61 11.61
C ARG A 347 -3.35 -13.04 11.36
N LEU A 348 -2.28 -13.43 12.05
CA LEU A 348 -1.65 -14.75 11.92
C LEU A 348 -2.57 -15.91 12.30
N GLU A 349 -3.42 -15.70 13.30
CA GLU A 349 -4.38 -16.71 13.76
C GLU A 349 -5.62 -16.83 12.85
N SER A 350 -5.87 -15.86 11.97
CA SER A 350 -7.08 -15.76 11.15
C SER A 350 -7.01 -16.58 9.85
N VAL A 351 -6.32 -17.74 9.84
CA VAL A 351 -6.08 -18.56 8.64
C VAL A 351 -7.38 -18.94 7.93
N ALA A 352 -8.37 -19.45 8.67
CA ALA A 352 -9.64 -19.86 8.08
C ALA A 352 -10.42 -18.70 7.44
N PHE A 353 -10.39 -17.52 8.07
CA PHE A 353 -11.03 -16.32 7.52
C PHE A 353 -10.26 -15.79 6.31
N ARG A 354 -8.92 -15.79 6.37
CA ARG A 354 -8.06 -15.43 5.24
C ARG A 354 -8.36 -16.30 4.03
N ASN A 355 -8.49 -17.62 4.19
CA ASN A 355 -8.80 -18.52 3.09
C ASN A 355 -10.18 -18.24 2.47
N LYS A 356 -11.21 -17.91 3.27
CA LYS A 356 -12.52 -17.50 2.74
C LYS A 356 -12.43 -16.21 1.90
N VAL A 357 -11.70 -15.21 2.40
CA VAL A 357 -11.47 -13.95 1.68
C VAL A 357 -10.71 -14.20 0.38
N GLU A 358 -9.68 -15.04 0.44
CA GLU A 358 -8.84 -15.38 -0.70
C GLU A 358 -9.62 -16.13 -1.78
N GLU A 359 -10.44 -17.12 -1.41
CA GLU A 359 -11.32 -17.84 -2.35
C GLU A 359 -12.25 -16.86 -3.09
N ALA A 360 -12.79 -15.86 -2.39
CA ALA A 360 -13.58 -14.81 -3.03
C ALA A 360 -12.76 -13.99 -4.06
N ILE A 361 -11.49 -13.70 -3.76
CA ILE A 361 -10.57 -13.01 -4.68
C ILE A 361 -10.26 -13.88 -5.90
N GLU A 362 -9.96 -15.14 -5.71
CA GLU A 362 -9.72 -16.09 -6.80
C GLU A 362 -10.93 -16.19 -7.73
N CYS A 363 -12.12 -16.20 -7.14
CA CYS A 363 -13.36 -16.18 -7.90
C CYS A 363 -13.54 -14.89 -8.71
N MET A 364 -13.19 -13.73 -8.14
CA MET A 364 -13.18 -12.45 -8.86
C MET A 364 -12.18 -12.43 -10.03
N LYS A 365 -11.06 -13.15 -9.92
CA LYS A 365 -10.12 -13.34 -11.03
C LYS A 365 -10.72 -14.23 -12.11
N ARG A 366 -11.30 -15.36 -11.71
CA ARG A 366 -11.83 -16.40 -12.61
C ARG A 366 -12.99 -15.90 -13.48
N ASP A 367 -13.92 -15.15 -12.91
CA ASP A 367 -15.09 -14.62 -13.62
C ASP A 367 -14.83 -13.27 -14.33
N GLY A 368 -13.61 -12.74 -14.23
CA GLY A 368 -13.20 -11.48 -14.83
C GLY A 368 -13.73 -10.23 -14.13
N TRP A 369 -14.36 -10.35 -12.96
CA TRP A 369 -14.80 -9.21 -12.16
C TRP A 369 -13.63 -8.29 -11.81
N LEU A 370 -12.48 -8.85 -11.41
CA LEU A 370 -11.32 -8.07 -10.98
C LEU A 370 -10.76 -7.19 -12.10
N VAL A 371 -10.73 -7.72 -13.33
CA VAL A 371 -10.33 -6.97 -14.54
C VAL A 371 -11.32 -5.84 -14.82
N LYS A 372 -12.63 -6.11 -14.80
CA LYS A 372 -13.66 -5.07 -15.00
C LYS A 372 -13.57 -3.97 -13.95
N ASN A 373 -13.34 -4.35 -12.69
CA ASN A 373 -13.17 -3.39 -11.60
C ASN A 373 -11.90 -2.54 -11.79
N TYR A 374 -10.80 -3.16 -12.25
CA TYR A 374 -9.58 -2.43 -12.60
C TYR A 374 -9.87 -1.38 -13.69
N GLU A 375 -10.46 -1.78 -14.80
CA GLU A 375 -10.74 -0.86 -15.92
C GLU A 375 -11.69 0.27 -15.53
N LYS A 376 -12.69 -0.03 -14.67
CA LYS A 376 -13.60 0.96 -14.09
C LYS A 376 -12.85 2.07 -13.36
N TRP A 377 -11.87 1.73 -12.52
CA TRP A 377 -11.22 2.68 -11.61
C TRP A 377 -9.98 3.33 -12.21
N PHE A 378 -9.16 2.58 -12.95
CA PHE A 378 -7.92 3.06 -13.54
C PHE A 378 -8.12 3.73 -14.90
N LYS A 379 -9.32 3.63 -15.49
CA LYS A 379 -9.69 4.23 -16.79
C LYS A 379 -8.73 3.86 -17.93
N GLN A 380 -8.11 2.69 -17.82
CA GLN A 380 -7.13 2.13 -18.74
C GLN A 380 -7.34 0.62 -18.82
N PRO A 381 -6.98 -0.02 -19.96
CA PRO A 381 -7.00 -1.47 -20.06
C PRO A 381 -6.20 -2.13 -18.93
N ALA A 382 -6.68 -3.26 -18.43
CA ALA A 382 -5.94 -4.00 -17.42
C ALA A 382 -4.54 -4.39 -17.94
N PRO A 383 -3.48 -4.20 -17.14
CA PRO A 383 -2.15 -4.66 -17.52
C PRO A 383 -2.13 -6.18 -17.66
N LYS A 384 -1.20 -6.71 -18.45
CA LYS A 384 -0.92 -8.15 -18.55
C LYS A 384 -0.18 -8.63 -17.30
N ASP A 385 -0.81 -8.46 -16.16
CA ASP A 385 -0.30 -8.78 -14.85
C ASP A 385 -0.92 -10.11 -14.38
N PRO A 386 -0.10 -11.15 -14.12
CA PRO A 386 -0.58 -12.40 -13.56
C PRO A 386 -1.35 -12.21 -12.25
N ALA A 387 -1.02 -11.21 -11.42
CA ALA A 387 -1.71 -10.98 -10.16
C ALA A 387 -3.21 -10.64 -10.35
N LEU A 388 -3.58 -10.02 -11.48
CA LEU A 388 -4.98 -9.65 -11.78
C LEU A 388 -5.84 -10.80 -12.32
N THR A 389 -5.21 -11.84 -12.88
CA THR A 389 -5.92 -12.81 -13.73
C THR A 389 -5.60 -14.27 -13.42
N THR A 390 -4.47 -14.54 -12.79
CA THR A 390 -4.00 -15.88 -12.46
C THR A 390 -4.29 -16.17 -11.00
N ILE A 391 -4.91 -17.32 -10.75
CA ILE A 391 -5.03 -17.90 -9.41
C ILE A 391 -3.70 -18.56 -9.07
N PHE A 392 -3.10 -18.16 -7.96
CA PHE A 392 -1.85 -18.75 -7.52
C PHE A 392 -2.12 -20.12 -6.86
N PRO A 393 -1.19 -21.08 -6.97
CA PRO A 393 -1.38 -22.38 -6.34
C PRO A 393 -1.30 -22.25 -4.82
N GLY A 394 -2.25 -22.88 -4.13
CA GLY A 394 -2.32 -22.91 -2.68
C GLY A 394 -2.79 -21.61 -2.06
N TRP A 395 -2.76 -21.56 -0.74
CA TRP A 395 -3.26 -20.47 0.05
C TRP A 395 -2.15 -19.44 0.32
N GLY A 396 -2.32 -18.22 -0.14
CA GLY A 396 -1.52 -17.04 0.21
C GLY A 396 -0.36 -16.86 -0.77
N PRO A 397 0.39 -15.76 -0.69
CA PRO A 397 1.41 -15.45 -1.68
C PRO A 397 2.61 -16.42 -1.57
N PRO A 398 2.99 -17.13 -2.65
CA PRO A 398 4.12 -18.06 -2.62
C PRO A 398 5.43 -17.40 -2.20
N GLY A 399 6.22 -18.11 -1.38
CA GLY A 399 7.53 -17.63 -0.91
C GLY A 399 7.49 -16.71 0.32
N PHE A 400 6.32 -16.45 0.88
CA PHE A 400 6.14 -15.70 2.12
C PHE A 400 5.68 -16.61 3.26
N LYS A 401 5.94 -16.20 4.51
CA LYS A 401 5.44 -16.94 5.67
C LYS A 401 3.91 -16.87 5.71
N GLY A 402 3.29 -17.99 6.10
CA GLY A 402 1.83 -18.14 6.09
C GLY A 402 1.26 -18.63 4.76
N HIS A 403 2.10 -18.81 3.74
CA HIS A 403 1.73 -19.56 2.55
C HIS A 403 1.56 -21.05 2.87
N ASP A 404 0.46 -21.64 2.41
CA ASP A 404 0.20 -23.07 2.47
C ASP A 404 0.07 -23.59 1.03
N PRO A 405 0.99 -24.47 0.57
CA PRO A 405 0.98 -24.96 -0.81
C PRO A 405 -0.12 -25.99 -1.09
N ALA A 406 -0.95 -26.34 -0.11
CA ALA A 406 -2.04 -27.29 -0.28
C ALA A 406 -2.96 -26.86 -1.44
N PRO A 407 -3.16 -27.70 -2.46
CA PRO A 407 -3.99 -27.33 -3.60
C PRO A 407 -5.44 -27.19 -3.16
N HIS A 408 -6.12 -26.16 -3.66
CA HIS A 408 -7.55 -26.00 -3.54
C HIS A 408 -8.15 -25.57 -4.89
N THR A 409 -9.46 -25.73 -5.01
CA THR A 409 -10.21 -25.27 -6.18
C THR A 409 -11.26 -24.28 -5.68
N PRO A 410 -11.20 -23.01 -6.11
CA PRO A 410 -12.11 -21.99 -5.62
C PRO A 410 -13.56 -22.33 -5.95
N LYS A 411 -14.42 -22.33 -4.94
CA LYS A 411 -15.86 -22.59 -5.08
C LYS A 411 -16.61 -21.29 -5.40
N CYS A 412 -16.59 -20.89 -6.66
CA CYS A 412 -17.32 -19.69 -7.08
C CYS A 412 -18.77 -20.03 -7.38
N SER A 413 -19.67 -19.48 -6.56
CA SER A 413 -21.12 -19.51 -6.72
C SER A 413 -21.63 -18.35 -7.59
#